data_AF-A0A2N2DPT4-F1
#
_entry.id   AF-A0A2N2DPT4-F1
#
_cell.length_a   1.000
_cell.length_b   1.000
_cell.length_c   1.000
_cell.angle_alpha   90.00
_cell.angle_beta   90.00
_cell.angle_gamma   90.00
#
_symmetry.space_group_name_H-M   'P 1'
#
loop_
_entity.id
_entity.type
_entity.pdbx_description
1 polymer ?
#
loop_
_entity_poly.entity_id
_entity_poly.type
_entity_poly.pdbx_seq_one_letter_code
_entity_poly.pdbx_strand_id
1 'polypeptide(L)'
;AKYKQTAPYVFEQLEASGTLFEYNLATIYFEMKDDEVFRISSDFVPLPPGHSLPWLLADGVFALASTLFFLLVPFIIVIHALVQRRRRVESSAAVRSMRRYYAGFVLLGTALLANNLILVFRMLANNFRSFSEVSLQVLLNNPIALMAIAAGVMAFVKGRSAASRKQQILFAVTAVLLIALIVILWKWQFFHLL
;
A
#
# COMPACT_ATOMS: atom_id res chain seq x y z
N ALA A 1 -3.60 -5.84 31.19
CA ALA A 1 -2.52 -6.81 30.94
C ALA A 1 -1.67 -6.92 32.20
N LYS A 2 -1.39 -8.14 32.67
CA LYS A 2 -0.46 -8.37 33.78
C LYS A 2 0.94 -8.59 33.20
N TYR A 3 1.95 -7.93 33.74
CA TYR A 3 3.34 -8.09 33.34
C TYR A 3 4.18 -8.56 34.53
N LYS A 4 5.16 -9.42 34.29
CA LYS A 4 6.14 -9.87 35.28
C LYS A 4 7.52 -9.46 34.83
N GLN A 5 8.25 -8.78 35.70
CA GLN A 5 9.66 -8.51 35.45
C GLN A 5 10.46 -9.81 35.60
N THR A 6 11.19 -10.21 34.56
CA THR A 6 12.00 -11.45 34.56
C THR A 6 13.49 -11.16 34.70
N ALA A 7 13.93 -9.97 34.29
CA ALA A 7 15.29 -9.47 34.47
C ALA A 7 15.27 -7.93 34.62
N PRO A 8 16.39 -7.28 35.02
CA PRO A 8 16.48 -5.82 35.00
C PRO A 8 16.04 -5.28 33.64
N TYR A 9 15.03 -4.41 33.64
CA TYR A 9 14.48 -3.79 32.43
C TYR A 9 13.85 -4.74 31.40
N VAL A 10 13.50 -5.97 31.79
CA VAL A 10 12.80 -6.95 30.94
C VAL A 10 11.49 -7.38 31.58
N PHE A 11 10.39 -7.19 30.87
CA PHE A 11 9.04 -7.49 31.34
C PHE A 11 8.34 -8.46 30.39
N GLU A 12 7.78 -9.52 30.94
CA GLU A 12 7.05 -10.54 30.21
C GLU A 12 5.54 -10.38 30.45
N GLN A 13 4.74 -10.42 29.39
CA GLN A 13 3.29 -10.33 29.51
C GLN A 13 2.70 -11.68 29.94
N LEU A 14 2.05 -11.72 31.11
CA LEU A 14 1.47 -12.95 31.67
C LEU A 14 0.13 -13.34 31.03
N GLU A 15 -0.55 -12.37 30.42
CA GLU A 15 -1.86 -12.55 29.77
C GLU A 15 -1.87 -11.73 28.46
N ALA A 16 -1.57 -12.39 27.35
CA ALA A 16 -1.81 -11.88 26.00
C ALA A 16 -2.88 -12.77 25.36
N SER A 17 -3.87 -12.17 24.68
CA SER A 17 -4.88 -12.92 23.93
C SER A 17 -4.68 -12.66 22.44
N GLY A 18 -4.16 -13.65 21.72
CA GLY A 18 -4.07 -13.65 20.26
C GLY A 18 -2.65 -13.85 19.73
N THR A 19 -2.53 -14.67 18.68
CA THR A 19 -1.26 -15.16 18.12
C THR A 19 -0.29 -14.07 17.66
N LEU A 20 -0.79 -12.91 17.24
CA LEU A 20 0.03 -11.80 16.74
C LEU A 20 0.65 -10.96 17.89
N PHE A 21 -0.06 -10.88 19.02
CA PHE A 21 0.39 -10.15 20.23
C PHE A 21 1.29 -11.02 21.11
N GLU A 22 1.00 -12.32 21.20
CA GLU A 22 1.87 -13.30 21.87
C GLU A 22 3.27 -13.37 21.25
N TYR A 23 3.41 -13.17 19.93
CA TYR A 23 4.71 -13.30 19.26
C TYR A 23 5.56 -12.02 19.31
N ASN A 24 4.94 -10.84 19.17
CA ASN A 24 5.67 -9.57 19.01
C ASN A 24 5.80 -8.77 20.31
N LEU A 25 4.97 -9.05 21.32
CA LEU A 25 4.85 -8.23 22.53
C LEU A 25 4.94 -9.05 23.83
N ALA A 26 5.24 -10.35 23.74
CA ALA A 26 5.40 -11.19 24.93
C ALA A 26 6.54 -10.74 25.84
N THR A 27 7.64 -10.22 25.27
CA THR A 27 8.77 -9.71 26.04
C THR A 27 9.06 -8.27 25.65
N ILE A 28 8.97 -7.39 26.63
CA ILE A 28 9.22 -5.95 26.51
C ILE A 28 10.56 -5.64 27.17
N TYR A 29 11.50 -5.11 26.41
CA TYR A 29 12.80 -4.64 26.90
C TYR A 29 12.75 -3.11 27.02
N PHE A 30 13.28 -2.58 28.11
CA PHE A 30 13.41 -1.15 28.34
C PHE A 30 14.90 -0.80 28.26
N GLU A 31 15.25 0.11 27.37
CA GLU A 31 16.57 0.74 27.33
C GLU A 31 16.53 1.97 28.25
N MET A 32 17.45 2.03 29.21
CA MET A 32 17.54 3.13 30.16
C MET A 32 18.70 4.05 29.79
N LYS A 33 18.49 5.36 29.91
CA LYS A 33 19.55 6.37 29.81
C LYS A 33 19.34 7.41 30.90
N ASP A 34 20.37 7.68 31.70
CA ASP A 34 20.33 8.67 32.79
C ASP A 34 19.14 8.44 33.76
N ASP A 35 18.89 7.18 34.12
CA ASP A 35 17.77 6.71 34.96
C ASP A 35 16.35 6.98 34.41
N GLU A 36 16.24 7.41 33.16
CA GLU A 36 14.98 7.53 32.43
C GLU A 36 14.83 6.43 31.36
N VAL A 37 13.59 6.03 31.10
CA VAL A 37 13.27 5.10 30.01
C VAL A 37 13.53 5.80 28.69
N PHE A 38 14.57 5.37 27.97
CA PHE A 38 14.97 5.91 26.68
C PHE A 38 14.22 5.25 25.53
N ARG A 39 13.98 3.93 25.60
CA ARG A 39 13.35 3.17 24.51
C ARG A 39 12.68 1.89 25.01
N ILE A 40 11.60 1.47 24.36
CA ILE A 40 10.92 0.21 24.67
C ILE A 40 11.02 -0.72 23.45
N SER A 41 11.24 -2.03 23.61
CA SER A 41 11.39 -2.96 22.47
C SER A 41 10.13 -3.11 21.62
N SER A 42 8.96 -2.72 22.15
CA SER A 42 7.71 -2.60 21.40
C SER A 42 7.63 -1.31 20.58
N ASP A 43 8.61 -0.41 20.69
CA ASP A 43 8.78 0.68 19.73
C ASP A 43 9.18 0.04 18.40
N PHE A 44 8.17 -0.27 17.59
CA PHE A 44 8.29 -0.58 16.18
C PHE A 44 8.88 0.62 15.46
N VAL A 45 10.20 0.81 15.61
CA VAL A 45 10.99 1.93 15.10
C VAL A 45 10.49 3.28 15.66
N PRO A 46 11.34 4.13 16.27
CA PRO A 46 10.92 5.49 16.55
C PRO A 46 10.39 6.09 15.24
N LEU A 47 9.15 6.61 15.27
CA LEU A 47 8.55 7.29 14.12
C LEU A 47 9.61 8.23 13.53
N PRO A 48 9.84 8.21 12.20
CA PRO A 48 10.86 9.07 11.63
C PRO A 48 10.60 10.51 12.08
N PRO A 49 11.65 11.28 12.43
CA PRO A 49 11.47 12.62 12.96
C PRO A 49 10.59 13.45 12.02
N GLY A 50 9.46 13.96 12.56
CA GLY A 50 8.45 14.72 11.82
C GLY A 50 7.10 14.03 11.65
N HIS A 51 6.97 12.73 11.94
CA HIS A 51 5.70 11.99 11.82
C HIS A 51 4.78 12.19 13.04
N SER A 52 3.89 13.17 12.97
CA SER A 52 2.86 13.42 13.99
C SER A 52 1.65 12.49 13.85
N LEU A 53 0.87 12.30 14.93
CA LEU A 53 -0.33 11.47 14.92
C LEU A 53 -1.35 11.87 13.81
N PRO A 54 -1.65 13.17 13.57
CA PRO A 54 -2.51 13.56 12.45
C PRO A 54 -1.99 13.13 11.08
N TRP A 55 -0.66 13.11 10.91
CA TRP A 55 -0.06 12.66 9.66
C TRP A 55 -0.21 11.13 9.50
N LEU A 56 0.00 10.34 10.56
CA LEU A 56 -0.27 8.89 10.51
C LEU A 56 -1.72 8.57 10.15
N LEU A 57 -2.68 9.32 10.72
CA LEU A 57 -4.09 9.18 10.38
C LEU A 57 -4.36 9.51 8.92
N ALA A 58 -3.75 10.57 8.39
CA ALA A 58 -3.88 10.94 6.98
C ALA A 58 -3.34 9.84 6.06
N ASP A 59 -2.13 9.33 6.33
CA ASP A 59 -1.53 8.23 5.57
C ASP A 59 -2.43 6.98 5.63
N GLY A 60 -2.99 6.65 6.80
CA GLY A 60 -3.93 5.54 6.98
C GLY A 60 -5.22 5.70 6.17
N VAL A 61 -5.82 6.89 6.16
CA VAL A 61 -7.03 7.18 5.37
C VAL A 61 -6.75 7.05 3.88
N PHE A 62 -5.64 7.61 3.39
CA PHE A 62 -5.27 7.50 1.97
C PHE A 62 -4.91 6.06 1.59
N ALA A 63 -4.20 5.33 2.45
CA ALA A 63 -3.89 3.92 2.24
C ALA A 63 -5.17 3.09 2.13
N LEU A 64 -6.13 3.29 3.03
CA LEU A 64 -7.42 2.60 3.02
C LEU A 64 -8.23 2.95 1.76
N ALA A 65 -8.32 4.24 1.42
CA ALA A 65 -9.03 4.70 0.23
C ALA A 65 -8.44 4.12 -1.06
N SER A 66 -7.11 4.17 -1.22
CA SER A 66 -6.41 3.56 -2.35
C SER A 66 -6.59 2.05 -2.39
N THR A 67 -6.52 1.38 -1.23
CA THR A 67 -6.73 -0.07 -1.13
C THR A 67 -8.12 -0.46 -1.63
N LEU A 68 -9.17 0.15 -1.08
CA LEU A 68 -10.55 -0.14 -1.48
C LEU A 68 -10.77 0.14 -2.97
N PHE A 69 -10.23 1.24 -3.48
CA PHE A 69 -10.37 1.60 -4.88
C PHE A 69 -9.69 0.58 -5.81
N PHE A 70 -8.39 0.32 -5.63
CA PHE A 70 -7.64 -0.58 -6.49
C PHE A 70 -7.99 -2.06 -6.29
N LEU A 71 -8.66 -2.40 -5.19
CA LEU A 71 -9.27 -3.71 -5.01
C LEU A 71 -10.56 -3.85 -5.83
N LEU A 72 -11.45 -2.85 -5.80
CA LEU A 72 -12.80 -2.96 -6.38
C LEU A 72 -12.86 -2.61 -7.88
N VAL A 73 -12.18 -1.54 -8.31
CA VAL A 73 -12.26 -1.03 -9.69
C VAL A 73 -11.85 -2.05 -10.77
N PRO A 74 -10.82 -2.92 -10.63
CA PRO A 74 -10.51 -3.92 -11.65
C PRO A 74 -11.71 -4.84 -11.94
N PHE A 75 -12.47 -5.25 -10.93
CA PHE A 75 -13.68 -6.07 -11.13
C PHE A 75 -14.74 -5.32 -11.93
N ILE A 76 -14.95 -4.02 -11.64
CA ILE A 76 -15.89 -3.17 -12.37
C ILE A 76 -15.48 -3.07 -13.85
N ILE A 77 -14.19 -2.87 -14.13
CA ILE A 77 -13.65 -2.80 -15.49
C ILE A 77 -13.92 -4.10 -16.25
N VAL A 78 -13.66 -5.25 -15.63
CA VAL A 78 -13.90 -6.57 -16.22
C VAL A 78 -15.39 -6.78 -16.52
N ILE A 79 -16.27 -6.50 -15.57
CA ILE A 79 -17.73 -6.62 -15.75
C ILE A 79 -18.20 -5.72 -16.90
N HIS A 80 -17.76 -4.45 -16.94
CA HIS A 80 -18.09 -3.53 -18.02
C HIS A 80 -17.55 -3.99 -19.38
N ALA A 81 -16.37 -4.62 -19.42
CA ALA A 81 -15.81 -5.17 -20.66
C ALA A 81 -16.66 -6.33 -21.19
N LEU A 82 -17.09 -7.23 -20.30
CA LEU A 82 -17.95 -8.36 -20.64
C LEU A 82 -19.34 -7.90 -21.14
N VAL A 83 -19.97 -6.95 -20.45
CA VAL A 83 -21.29 -6.42 -20.85
C VAL A 83 -21.24 -5.72 -22.21
N GLN A 84 -20.22 -4.90 -22.46
CA GLN A 84 -20.10 -4.20 -23.75
C GLN A 84 -19.81 -5.15 -24.91
N ARG A 85 -19.03 -6.21 -24.67
CA ARG A 85 -18.79 -7.27 -25.67
C ARG A 85 -20.09 -7.97 -26.04
N ARG A 86 -20.97 -8.24 -25.08
CA ARG A 86 -22.30 -8.83 -25.33
C ARG A 86 -23.23 -7.90 -26.10
N ARG A 87 -23.19 -6.60 -25.80
CA ARG A 87 -24.06 -5.58 -26.42
C ARG A 87 -23.57 -5.06 -27.78
N ARG A 88 -22.42 -5.53 -28.29
CA ARG A 88 -21.78 -5.07 -29.55
C ARG A 88 -21.72 -3.54 -29.68
N VAL A 89 -21.46 -2.85 -28.56
CA VAL A 89 -21.43 -1.39 -28.55
C VAL A 89 -20.21 -0.90 -29.33
N GLU A 90 -20.46 -0.29 -30.48
CA GLU A 90 -19.41 0.36 -31.25
C GLU A 90 -18.94 1.63 -30.52
N SER A 91 -17.62 1.74 -30.40
CA SER A 91 -16.96 2.90 -29.80
C SER A 91 -15.86 3.37 -30.74
N SER A 92 -15.65 4.68 -30.79
CA SER A 92 -14.60 5.25 -31.63
C SER A 92 -13.22 4.70 -31.27
N ALA A 93 -12.30 4.70 -32.24
CA ALA A 93 -10.93 4.22 -32.03
C ALA A 93 -10.22 4.96 -30.87
N ALA A 94 -10.50 6.26 -30.71
CA ALA A 94 -9.98 7.06 -29.60
C ALA A 94 -10.49 6.58 -28.23
N VAL A 95 -11.80 6.36 -28.09
CA VAL A 95 -12.41 5.87 -26.83
C VAL A 95 -11.90 4.47 -26.49
N ARG A 96 -11.74 3.59 -27.48
CA ARG A 96 -11.17 2.25 -27.27
C ARG A 96 -9.72 2.32 -26.78
N SER A 97 -8.91 3.19 -27.39
CA SER A 97 -7.50 3.36 -27.01
C SER A 97 -7.37 3.89 -25.58
N MET A 98 -8.09 4.96 -25.26
CA MET A 98 -8.15 5.50 -23.90
C MET A 98 -8.53 4.42 -22.88
N ARG A 99 -9.58 3.63 -23.16
CA ARG A 99 -10.05 2.59 -22.25
C ARG A 99 -9.00 1.50 -22.00
N ARG A 100 -8.23 1.12 -23.03
CA ARG A 100 -7.14 0.15 -22.88
C ARG A 100 -6.04 0.67 -21.97
N TYR A 101 -5.56 1.90 -22.21
CA TYR A 101 -4.53 2.50 -21.35
C TYR A 101 -5.04 2.74 -19.93
N TYR A 102 -6.30 3.16 -19.77
CA TYR A 102 -6.93 3.30 -18.46
C TYR A 102 -7.07 1.95 -17.73
N ALA A 103 -7.42 0.88 -18.43
CA ALA A 103 -7.45 -0.45 -17.84
C ALA A 103 -6.04 -0.89 -17.40
N GLY A 104 -5.02 -0.68 -18.24
CA GLY A 104 -3.62 -0.93 -17.87
C GLY A 104 -3.19 -0.11 -16.65
N PHE A 105 -3.58 1.17 -16.61
CA PHE A 105 -3.31 2.06 -15.48
C PHE A 105 -3.88 1.52 -14.16
N VAL A 106 -5.15 1.10 -14.17
CA VAL A 106 -5.79 0.51 -12.99
C VAL A 106 -5.14 -0.82 -12.62
N LEU A 107 -4.92 -1.71 -13.58
CA LEU A 107 -4.34 -3.03 -13.32
C LEU A 107 -2.92 -2.96 -12.77
N LEU A 108 -2.11 -2.01 -13.24
CA LEU A 108 -0.76 -1.78 -12.70
C LEU A 108 -0.81 -1.17 -11.30
N GLY A 109 -1.75 -0.26 -11.03
CA GLY A 109 -2.02 0.21 -9.67
C GLY A 109 -2.46 -0.92 -8.73
N THR A 110 -3.35 -1.81 -9.19
CA THR A 110 -3.75 -3.01 -8.44
C THR A 110 -2.57 -3.97 -8.24
N ALA A 111 -1.71 -4.16 -9.24
CA ALA A 111 -0.51 -4.99 -9.11
C ALA A 111 0.47 -4.42 -8.08
N LEU A 112 0.65 -3.09 -8.06
CA LEU A 112 1.45 -2.40 -7.05
C LEU A 112 0.86 -2.63 -5.65
N LEU A 113 -0.45 -2.43 -5.48
CA LEU A 113 -1.14 -2.69 -4.23
C LEU A 113 -0.97 -4.16 -3.79
N ALA A 114 -1.24 -5.11 -4.68
CA ALA A 114 -1.18 -6.53 -4.37
C ALA A 114 0.23 -6.97 -3.96
N ASN A 115 1.26 -6.48 -4.67
CA ASN A 115 2.65 -6.76 -4.34
C ASN A 115 2.98 -6.30 -2.90
N ASN A 116 2.52 -5.11 -2.51
CA ASN A 116 2.77 -4.56 -1.17
C ASN A 116 1.90 -5.21 -0.09
N LEU A 117 0.65 -5.58 -0.38
CA LEU A 117 -0.19 -6.33 0.57
C LEU A 117 0.39 -7.71 0.86
N ILE A 118 0.90 -8.41 -0.18
CA ILE A 118 1.58 -9.70 -0.01
C ILE A 118 2.83 -9.51 0.84
N LEU A 119 3.61 -8.47 0.58
CA LEU A 119 4.82 -8.16 1.34
C LEU A 119 4.51 -7.89 2.82
N VAL A 120 3.55 -7.02 3.12
CA VAL A 120 3.08 -6.73 4.48
C VAL A 120 2.58 -7.98 5.17
N PHE A 121 1.71 -8.76 4.51
CA PHE A 121 1.21 -10.02 5.07
C PHE A 121 2.33 -11.00 5.37
N ARG A 122 3.32 -11.14 4.48
CA ARG A 122 4.47 -12.03 4.67
C ARG A 122 5.36 -11.60 5.83
N MET A 123 5.59 -10.30 5.99
CA MET A 123 6.33 -9.74 7.13
C MET A 123 5.57 -10.03 8.43
N LEU A 124 4.28 -9.75 8.48
CA LEU A 124 3.45 -9.99 9.67
C LEU A 124 3.33 -11.47 10.03
N ALA A 125 3.32 -12.37 9.05
CA ALA A 125 3.21 -13.81 9.27
C ALA A 125 4.53 -14.46 9.68
N ASN A 126 5.68 -13.91 9.26
CA ASN A 126 6.99 -14.42 9.63
C ASN A 126 8.04 -13.30 9.62
N ASN A 127 8.36 -12.80 10.81
CA ASN A 127 9.32 -11.71 11.01
C ASN A 127 10.78 -12.10 10.74
N PHE A 128 11.12 -13.39 10.64
CA PHE A 128 12.49 -13.88 10.44
C PHE A 128 12.80 -14.25 8.98
N ARG A 129 12.11 -13.64 8.00
CA ARG A 129 12.39 -13.87 6.58
C ARG A 129 13.73 -13.26 6.16
N SER A 130 14.39 -13.94 5.23
CA SER A 130 15.66 -13.46 4.68
C SER A 130 15.44 -12.18 3.88
N PHE A 131 16.42 -11.28 3.99
CA PHE A 131 16.43 -10.01 3.25
C PHE A 131 16.31 -10.21 1.74
N SER A 132 16.86 -11.29 1.19
CA SER A 132 16.81 -11.59 -0.24
C SER A 132 15.42 -11.96 -0.77
N GLU A 133 14.50 -12.45 0.07
CA GLU A 133 13.11 -12.71 -0.32
C GLU A 133 12.28 -11.43 -0.38
N VAL A 134 12.52 -10.53 0.58
CA VAL A 134 11.85 -9.22 0.71
C VAL A 134 12.36 -8.27 -0.37
N SER A 135 13.65 -8.31 -0.67
CA SER A 135 14.31 -7.38 -1.59
C SER A 135 13.74 -7.43 -3.00
N LEU A 136 13.40 -8.63 -3.49
CA LEU A 136 12.82 -8.79 -4.82
C LEU A 136 11.46 -8.08 -4.93
N GLN A 137 10.61 -8.18 -3.90
CA GLN A 137 9.28 -7.55 -3.90
C GLN A 137 9.39 -6.02 -3.82
N VAL A 138 10.30 -5.50 -3.00
CA VAL A 138 10.58 -4.06 -2.90
C VAL A 138 11.13 -3.53 -4.23
N LEU A 139 12.07 -4.24 -4.87
CA LEU A 139 12.63 -3.85 -6.16
C LEU A 139 11.59 -3.84 -7.28
N LEU A 140 10.63 -4.78 -7.25
CA LEU A 140 9.53 -4.85 -8.23
C LEU A 140 8.58 -3.64 -8.16
N ASN A 141 8.51 -2.92 -7.04
CA ASN A 141 7.64 -1.75 -6.94
C ASN A 141 8.04 -0.65 -7.95
N ASN A 142 9.35 -0.44 -8.17
CA ASN A 142 9.86 0.57 -9.11
C ASN A 142 9.34 0.39 -10.55
N PRO A 143 9.57 -0.75 -11.23
CA PRO A 143 9.07 -0.94 -12.59
C PRO A 143 7.54 -0.93 -12.67
N ILE A 144 6.83 -1.47 -11.67
CA ILE A 144 5.36 -1.45 -11.66
C ILE A 144 4.84 -0.01 -11.58
N ALA A 145 5.38 0.81 -10.68
CA ALA A 145 4.99 2.21 -10.53
C ALA A 145 5.28 3.02 -11.80
N LEU A 146 6.46 2.84 -12.41
CA LEU A 146 6.81 3.50 -13.67
C LEU A 146 5.86 3.12 -14.81
N MET A 147 5.56 1.84 -14.97
CA MET A 147 4.59 1.37 -15.96
C MET A 147 3.19 1.94 -15.69
N ALA A 148 2.77 2.01 -14.42
CA ALA A 148 1.48 2.58 -14.05
C ALA A 148 1.41 4.06 -14.47
N ILE A 149 2.42 4.86 -14.12
CA ILE A 149 2.51 6.27 -14.52
C ILE A 149 2.46 6.40 -16.04
N ALA A 150 3.25 5.61 -16.77
CA ALA A 150 3.26 5.63 -18.24
C ALA A 150 1.88 5.30 -18.83
N ALA A 151 1.20 4.27 -18.31
CA ALA A 151 -0.16 3.92 -18.72
C ALA A 151 -1.17 5.05 -18.43
N GLY A 152 -1.05 5.72 -17.28
CA GLY A 152 -1.87 6.87 -16.90
C GLY A 152 -1.68 8.05 -17.84
N VAL A 153 -0.43 8.40 -18.17
CA VAL A 153 -0.10 9.47 -19.13
C VAL A 153 -0.67 9.15 -20.52
N MET A 154 -0.51 7.91 -20.99
CA MET A 154 -1.08 7.48 -22.27
C MET A 154 -2.60 7.52 -22.28
N ALA A 155 -3.24 7.14 -21.18
CA ALA A 155 -4.70 7.24 -21.02
C ALA A 155 -5.18 8.69 -21.08
N PHE A 156 -4.45 9.61 -20.43
CA PHE A 156 -4.75 11.04 -20.46
C PHE A 156 -4.61 11.61 -21.88
N VAL A 157 -3.47 11.41 -22.53
CA VAL A 157 -3.19 11.94 -23.87
C VAL A 157 -4.20 11.44 -24.90
N LYS A 158 -4.52 10.14 -24.88
CA LYS A 158 -5.49 9.53 -25.80
C LYS A 158 -6.95 9.82 -25.43
N GLY A 159 -7.21 10.20 -24.18
CA GLY A 159 -8.56 10.44 -23.65
C GLY A 159 -8.99 11.90 -23.61
N ARG A 160 -8.06 12.87 -23.62
CA ARG A 160 -8.38 14.27 -23.31
C ARG A 160 -9.49 14.90 -24.16
N SER A 161 -9.62 14.52 -25.43
CA SER A 161 -10.62 15.07 -26.36
C SER A 161 -11.86 14.20 -26.53
N ALA A 162 -11.79 12.91 -26.18
CA ALA A 162 -12.85 11.93 -26.44
C ALA A 162 -13.54 11.43 -25.16
N ALA A 163 -13.00 11.75 -23.99
CA ALA A 163 -13.53 11.33 -22.71
C ALA A 163 -14.76 12.14 -22.31
N SER A 164 -15.79 11.44 -21.82
CA SER A 164 -16.89 12.10 -21.11
C SER A 164 -16.42 12.69 -19.78
N ARG A 165 -17.16 13.69 -19.27
CA ARG A 165 -16.89 14.30 -17.96
C ARG A 165 -16.77 13.27 -16.82
N LYS A 166 -17.60 12.23 -16.84
CA LYS A 166 -17.54 11.12 -15.87
C LYS A 166 -16.23 10.34 -15.96
N GLN A 167 -15.74 10.07 -17.18
CA GLN A 167 -14.47 9.37 -17.38
C GLN A 167 -13.27 10.22 -16.97
N GLN A 168 -13.33 11.54 -17.19
CA GLN A 168 -12.29 12.46 -16.74
C GLN A 168 -12.22 12.54 -15.21
N ILE A 169 -13.37 12.62 -14.53
CA ILE A 169 -13.44 12.59 -13.06
C ILE A 169 -12.89 11.27 -12.53
N LEU A 170 -13.33 10.13 -13.10
CA LEU A 170 -12.84 8.82 -12.67
C LEU A 170 -11.33 8.70 -12.88
N PHE A 171 -10.81 9.16 -14.02
CA PHE A 171 -9.37 9.19 -14.27
C PHE A 171 -8.62 10.05 -13.25
N ALA A 172 -9.14 11.24 -12.93
CA ALA A 172 -8.53 12.13 -11.94
C ALA A 172 -8.49 11.49 -10.55
N VAL A 173 -9.59 10.86 -10.12
CA VAL A 173 -9.65 10.12 -8.85
C VAL A 173 -8.62 8.99 -8.83
N THR A 174 -8.55 8.17 -9.90
CA THR A 174 -7.55 7.10 -10.01
C THR A 174 -6.12 7.65 -9.93
N ALA A 175 -5.85 8.77 -10.60
CA ALA A 175 -4.53 9.40 -10.58
C ALA A 175 -4.16 9.91 -9.18
N VAL A 176 -5.07 10.60 -8.50
CA VAL A 176 -4.85 11.07 -7.12
C VAL A 176 -4.58 9.89 -6.18
N LEU A 177 -5.37 8.81 -6.26
CA LEU A 177 -5.20 7.64 -5.41
C LEU A 177 -3.91 6.87 -5.71
N LEU A 178 -3.49 6.79 -6.97
CA LEU A 178 -2.21 6.18 -7.32
C LEU A 178 -1.04 7.01 -6.78
N ILE A 179 -1.09 8.33 -6.95
CA ILE A 179 -0.05 9.24 -6.43
C ILE A 179 0.03 9.10 -4.92
N ALA A 180 -1.11 9.11 -4.22
CA ALA A 180 -1.16 8.91 -2.78
C ALA A 180 -0.54 7.55 -2.38
N LEU A 181 -0.87 6.47 -3.09
CA LEU A 181 -0.28 5.15 -2.86
C LEU A 181 1.24 5.16 -3.04
N ILE A 182 1.75 5.74 -4.14
CA ILE A 182 3.20 5.83 -4.41
C ILE A 182 3.90 6.66 -3.34
N VAL A 183 3.33 7.80 -2.93
CA VAL A 183 3.92 8.65 -1.89
C VAL A 183 3.97 7.93 -0.55
N ILE A 184 2.93 7.19 -0.17
CA ILE A 184 2.92 6.37 1.04
C ILE A 184 4.01 5.30 0.94
N LEU A 185 4.03 4.52 -0.14
CA LEU A 185 5.04 3.48 -0.32
C LEU A 185 6.47 4.04 -0.30
N TRP A 186 6.70 5.23 -0.86
CA TRP A 186 8.00 5.90 -0.80
C TRP A 186 8.38 6.30 0.61
N LYS A 187 7.48 6.97 1.33
CA LYS A 187 7.69 7.39 2.73
C LYS A 187 8.02 6.22 3.64
N TRP A 188 7.33 5.11 3.45
CA TRP A 188 7.50 3.88 4.22
C TRP A 188 8.58 2.95 3.64
N GLN A 189 9.44 3.46 2.75
CA GLN A 189 10.62 2.78 2.21
C GLN A 189 10.34 1.49 1.42
N PHE A 190 9.13 1.34 0.89
CA PHE A 190 8.77 0.22 0.02
C PHE A 190 9.33 0.32 -1.41
N PHE A 191 10.17 1.31 -1.72
CA PHE A 191 10.84 1.45 -3.04
C PHE A 191 12.36 1.26 -3.00
N HIS A 192 12.98 1.30 -1.83
CA HIS A 192 14.43 1.26 -1.68
C HIS A 192 14.81 0.27 -0.58
N LEU A 193 15.92 -0.41 -0.80
CA LEU A 193 16.56 -1.24 0.21
C LEU A 193 17.54 -0.35 0.96
N LEU A 194 17.35 -0.21 2.27
CA LEU A 194 18.31 0.40 3.18
C LEU A 194 19.58 -0.45 3.27
#